data_AF-S4PDQ4-F1
#
_entry.id   AF-S4PDQ4-F1
#
_cell.length_a   1.000
_cell.length_b   1.000
_cell.length_c   1.000
_cell.angle_alpha   90.00
_cell.angle_beta   90.00
_cell.angle_gamma   90.00
#
_symmetry.space_group_name_H-M   'P 1'
#
loop_
_entity.id
_entity.type
_entity.pdbx_description
1 polymer ?
#
loop_
_entity_poly.entity_id
_entity_poly.type
_entity_poly.pdbx_seq_one_letter_code
_entity_poly.pdbx_strand_id
1 'polypeptide(L)'
;MMAGSALRRLMAEYKQLTLNPPEGIIAGPVNEENFFEWEALIAGPEGTCFEGGLFPAKLLFPPDYPLSPPKMQFICEMFHPNIYADGRVCISILHAPGDDPTGYECSAERWSPVQSVEKILLSVISMLAEPNDES
;
A
#
# COMPACT_ATOMS: atom_id res chain seq x y z
N MET A 1 9.45 -23.75 3.04
CA MET A 1 10.33 -22.93 3.91
C MET A 1 10.15 -21.41 3.76
N MET A 2 9.35 -20.88 2.82
CA MET A 2 9.29 -19.42 2.57
C MET A 2 8.36 -18.62 3.50
N ALA A 3 7.20 -19.18 3.91
CA ALA A 3 6.21 -18.47 4.73
C ALA A 3 6.77 -17.96 6.08
N GLY A 4 7.76 -18.64 6.66
CA GLY A 4 8.36 -18.25 7.95
C GLY A 4 9.25 -16.99 7.89
N SER A 5 9.68 -16.57 6.69
CA SER A 5 10.42 -15.30 6.50
C SER A 5 9.46 -14.13 6.29
N ALA A 6 8.42 -14.33 5.48
CA ALA A 6 7.38 -13.33 5.21
C ALA A 6 6.63 -12.94 6.50
N LEU A 7 6.22 -13.92 7.30
CA LEU A 7 5.56 -13.67 8.58
C LEU A 7 6.42 -12.84 9.53
N ARG A 8 7.71 -13.17 9.67
CA ARG A 8 8.64 -12.42 10.51
C ARG A 8 8.77 -10.96 10.06
N ARG A 9 8.82 -10.74 8.75
CA ARG A 9 8.86 -9.39 8.17
C ARG A 9 7.58 -8.62 8.48
N LEU A 10 6.41 -9.21 8.27
CA LEU A 10 5.11 -8.57 8.52
C LEU A 10 4.91 -8.23 10.00
N MET A 11 5.27 -9.14 10.92
CA MET A 11 5.22 -8.87 12.37
C MET A 11 6.14 -7.72 12.77
N ALA A 12 7.34 -7.63 12.18
CA ALA A 12 8.27 -6.54 12.46
C ALA A 12 7.72 -5.19 11.98
N GLU A 13 7.15 -5.14 10.77
CA GLU A 13 6.53 -3.92 10.24
C GLU A 13 5.29 -3.50 11.04
N TYR A 14 4.43 -4.46 11.43
CA TYR A 14 3.28 -4.18 12.28
C TYR A 14 3.70 -3.57 13.61
N LYS A 15 4.76 -4.11 14.23
CA LYS A 15 5.31 -3.54 15.47
C LYS A 15 5.82 -2.11 15.28
N GLN A 16 6.47 -1.81 14.16
CA GLN A 16 6.95 -0.45 13.87
C GLN A 16 5.78 0.52 13.68
N LEU A 17 4.77 0.14 12.89
CA LEU A 17 3.56 0.96 12.68
C LEU A 17 2.78 1.18 13.98
N THR A 18 2.75 0.20 14.87
CA THR A 18 2.12 0.35 16.19
C THR A 18 2.91 1.30 17.10
N LEU A 19 4.24 1.27 17.03
CA LEU A 19 5.10 2.10 17.87
C LEU A 19 5.14 3.55 17.40
N ASN A 20 5.20 3.76 16.08
CA ASN A 20 5.30 5.07 15.44
C ASN A 20 4.30 5.13 14.26
N PRO A 21 2.99 5.28 14.53
CA PRO A 21 2.01 5.37 13.46
C PRO A 21 2.19 6.68 12.67
N PRO A 22 2.22 6.62 11.33
CA PRO A 22 2.18 7.83 10.51
C PRO A 22 0.88 8.60 10.74
N GLU A 23 0.94 9.92 10.63
CA GLU A 23 -0.23 10.77 10.76
C GLU A 23 -1.30 10.42 9.71
N GLY A 24 -2.56 10.35 10.13
CA GLY A 24 -3.69 10.04 9.25
C GLY A 24 -3.75 8.57 8.79
N ILE A 25 -2.89 7.68 9.28
CA ILE A 25 -2.85 6.27 8.89
C ILE A 25 -3.04 5.37 10.12
N ILE A 26 -3.97 4.41 9.99
CA ILE A 26 -4.07 3.26 10.89
C ILE A 26 -4.00 2.02 10.02
N ALA A 27 -3.13 1.06 10.33
CA ALA A 27 -3.05 -0.20 9.57
C ALA A 27 -2.61 -1.37 10.45
N GLY A 28 -3.15 -2.55 10.17
CA GLY A 28 -2.79 -3.77 10.89
C GLY A 28 -3.47 -5.02 10.32
N PRO A 29 -3.05 -6.22 10.77
CA PRO A 29 -3.66 -7.46 10.35
C PRO A 29 -5.13 -7.54 10.79
N VAL A 30 -6.00 -8.07 9.93
CA VAL A 30 -7.45 -8.23 10.23
C VAL A 30 -7.67 -9.14 11.44
N ASN A 31 -6.82 -10.15 11.59
CA ASN A 31 -6.73 -10.98 12.79
C ASN A 31 -5.29 -11.47 12.98
N GLU A 32 -4.93 -11.84 14.21
CA GLU A 32 -3.56 -12.27 14.55
C GLU A 32 -3.21 -13.69 14.04
N GLU A 33 -4.19 -14.46 13.54
CA GLU A 33 -3.97 -15.78 12.96
C GLU A 33 -3.47 -15.70 11.51
N ASN A 34 -3.83 -14.63 10.78
CA ASN A 34 -3.45 -14.40 9.40
C ASN A 34 -2.85 -12.99 9.20
N PHE A 35 -1.52 -12.92 9.30
CA PHE A 35 -0.76 -11.68 9.03
C PHE A 35 -0.69 -11.29 7.55
N PHE A 36 -1.20 -12.09 6.62
CA PHE A 36 -1.13 -11.80 5.18
C PHE A 36 -2.33 -10.97 4.67
N GLU A 37 -3.27 -10.63 5.54
CA GLU A 37 -4.42 -9.78 5.22
C GLU A 37 -4.52 -8.66 6.23
N TRP A 38 -4.37 -7.42 5.77
CA TRP A 38 -4.43 -6.24 6.61
C TRP A 38 -5.58 -5.33 6.17
N GLU A 39 -6.08 -4.57 7.14
CA GLU A 39 -6.93 -3.42 6.90
C GLU A 39 -6.16 -2.15 7.24
N ALA A 40 -6.41 -1.11 6.46
CA ALA A 40 -5.91 0.22 6.67
C ALA A 40 -7.07 1.22 6.63
N LEU A 41 -6.99 2.27 7.44
CA LEU A 41 -7.86 3.43 7.39
C LEU A 41 -6.99 4.65 7.10
N ILE A 42 -7.29 5.32 6.00
CA ILE A 42 -6.50 6.45 5.50
C ILE A 42 -7.36 7.71 5.59
N ALA A 43 -6.87 8.72 6.30
CA ALA A 43 -7.47 10.04 6.31
C ALA A 43 -7.15 10.77 5.00
N GLY A 44 -8.16 11.43 4.44
CA GLY A 44 -7.97 12.29 3.27
C GLY A 44 -7.01 13.45 3.57
N PRO A 45 -6.00 13.70 2.74
CA PRO A 45 -5.03 14.76 3.01
C PRO A 45 -5.68 16.14 3.01
N GLU A 46 -5.22 17.03 3.91
CA GLU A 46 -5.68 18.42 3.98
C GLU A 46 -5.34 19.18 2.68
N GLY A 47 -6.22 20.09 2.26
CA GLY A 47 -6.07 20.88 1.04
C GLY A 47 -6.43 20.13 -0.25
N THR A 48 -6.96 18.91 -0.16
CA THR A 48 -7.35 18.08 -1.31
C THR A 48 -8.86 17.91 -1.41
N CYS A 49 -9.36 17.39 -2.53
CA CYS A 49 -10.79 17.05 -2.65
C CYS A 49 -11.22 15.87 -1.76
N PHE A 50 -10.27 15.18 -1.12
CA PHE A 50 -10.51 14.08 -0.21
C PHE A 50 -10.49 14.50 1.28
N GLU A 51 -10.13 15.75 1.57
CA GLU A 51 -10.02 16.28 2.95
C GLU A 51 -11.26 15.96 3.80
N GLY A 52 -11.03 15.50 5.04
CA GLY A 52 -12.08 15.11 5.98
C GLY A 52 -12.70 13.73 5.73
N GLY A 53 -12.33 13.07 4.63
CA GLY A 53 -12.71 11.68 4.34
C GLY A 53 -11.91 10.65 5.14
N LEU A 54 -12.50 9.47 5.33
CA LEU A 54 -11.85 8.29 5.89
C LEU A 54 -12.06 7.12 4.94
N PHE A 55 -10.96 6.58 4.42
CA PHE A 55 -10.98 5.63 3.31
C PHE A 55 -10.45 4.27 3.78
N PRO A 56 -11.33 3.30 4.07
CA PRO A 56 -10.92 1.96 4.45
C PRO A 56 -10.36 1.22 3.24
N ALA A 57 -9.24 0.53 3.42
CA ALA A 57 -8.55 -0.23 2.39
C ALA A 57 -8.07 -1.58 2.94
N LYS A 58 -7.84 -2.54 2.03
CA LYS A 58 -7.25 -3.84 2.33
C LYS A 58 -5.89 -3.96 1.67
N LEU A 59 -4.96 -4.61 2.38
CA LEU A 59 -3.68 -5.05 1.82
C LEU A 59 -3.62 -6.58 1.87
N LEU A 60 -3.32 -7.18 0.72
CA LEU A 60 -3.16 -8.62 0.57
C LEU A 60 -1.69 -8.92 0.25
N PHE A 61 -0.99 -9.56 1.18
CA PHE A 61 0.44 -9.85 1.05
C PHE A 61 0.65 -11.22 0.40
N PRO A 62 1.59 -11.34 -0.56
CA PRO A 62 1.88 -12.63 -1.16
C PRO A 62 2.75 -13.50 -0.21
N PRO A 63 2.75 -14.84 -0.38
CA PRO A 63 3.52 -15.75 0.48
C PRO A 63 5.05 -15.55 0.44
N ASP A 64 5.55 -14.89 -0.60
CA ASP A 64 6.96 -14.57 -0.83
C ASP A 64 7.32 -13.12 -0.44
N TYR A 65 6.41 -12.37 0.20
CA TYR A 65 6.72 -11.04 0.73
C TYR A 65 8.01 -11.07 1.58
N PRO A 66 8.94 -10.10 1.42
CA PRO A 66 8.86 -8.86 0.65
C PRO A 66 9.42 -8.95 -0.79
N LEU A 67 9.59 -10.14 -1.37
CA LEU A 67 10.11 -10.27 -2.74
C LEU A 67 9.12 -9.70 -3.77
N SER A 68 7.83 -9.97 -3.56
CA SER A 68 6.73 -9.41 -4.33
C SER A 68 5.92 -8.39 -3.50
N PRO A 69 5.36 -7.34 -4.12
CA PRO A 69 4.55 -6.34 -3.42
C PRO A 69 3.20 -6.92 -2.95
N PRO A 70 2.58 -6.32 -1.93
CA PRO A 70 1.17 -6.57 -1.64
C PRO A 70 0.27 -5.99 -2.73
N LYS A 71 -0.99 -6.42 -2.77
CA LYS A 71 -2.05 -5.73 -3.50
C LYS A 71 -2.81 -4.83 -2.54
N MET A 72 -3.17 -3.63 -2.96
CA MET A 72 -4.00 -2.71 -2.18
C MET A 72 -5.31 -2.41 -2.89
N GLN A 73 -6.40 -2.38 -2.14
CA GLN A 73 -7.74 -2.10 -2.65
C GLN A 73 -8.54 -1.27 -1.64
N PHE A 74 -9.11 -0.14 -2.06
CA PHE A 74 -10.10 0.59 -1.27
C PHE A 74 -11.41 -0.22 -1.20
N ILE A 75 -11.99 -0.30 0.01
CA ILE A 75 -13.27 -0.98 0.25
C ILE A 75 -14.45 -0.05 -0.08
N CYS A 76 -14.24 1.25 0.07
CA CYS A 76 -15.21 2.27 -0.30
C CYS A 76 -15.17 2.61 -1.79
N GLU A 77 -16.24 3.21 -2.29
CA GLU A 77 -16.25 3.79 -3.63
C GLU A 77 -15.27 4.97 -3.69
N MET A 78 -14.38 4.94 -4.67
CA MET A 78 -13.34 5.94 -4.88
C MET A 78 -13.34 6.35 -6.35
N PHE A 79 -13.23 7.65 -6.60
CA PHE A 79 -13.05 8.19 -7.93
C PHE A 79 -11.69 8.88 -8.02
N HIS A 80 -10.73 8.20 -8.64
CA HIS A 80 -9.36 8.68 -8.78
C HIS A 80 -8.70 8.04 -10.01
N PRO A 81 -7.86 8.76 -10.78
CA PRO A 81 -7.20 8.20 -11.98
C PRO A 81 -6.43 6.90 -11.71
N ASN A 82 -5.71 6.86 -10.59
CA ASN A 82 -4.89 5.72 -10.21
C ASN A 82 -5.64 4.67 -9.34
N ILE A 83 -6.98 4.73 -9.29
CA ILE A 83 -7.82 3.74 -8.61
C ILE A 83 -8.81 3.16 -9.62
N TYR A 84 -8.74 1.84 -9.84
CA TYR A 84 -9.67 1.14 -10.70
C TYR A 84 -11.10 1.18 -10.14
N ALA A 85 -12.10 0.93 -10.99
CA ALA A 85 -13.51 0.91 -10.58
C ALA A 85 -13.83 -0.15 -9.49
N ASP A 86 -12.99 -1.17 -9.35
CA ASP A 86 -13.09 -2.17 -8.28
C ASP A 86 -12.33 -1.77 -6.99
N GLY A 87 -11.75 -0.57 -6.94
CA GLY A 87 -11.01 -0.02 -5.81
C GLY A 87 -9.53 -0.39 -5.78
N ARG A 88 -9.02 -1.20 -6.72
CA ARG A 88 -7.59 -1.55 -6.76
C ARG A 88 -6.75 -0.31 -7.03
N VAL A 89 -5.67 -0.15 -6.28
CA VAL A 89 -4.73 0.98 -6.40
C VAL A 89 -3.62 0.64 -7.41
N CYS A 90 -3.30 1.58 -8.30
CA CYS A 90 -2.33 1.42 -9.38
C CYS A 90 -1.23 2.49 -9.26
N ILE A 91 -0.17 2.21 -8.51
CA ILE A 91 0.99 3.09 -8.36
C ILE A 91 2.27 2.26 -8.44
N SER A 92 3.36 2.86 -8.92
CA SER A 92 4.63 2.19 -9.23
C SER A 92 5.17 1.34 -8.08
N ILE A 93 5.08 1.80 -6.83
CA ILE A 93 5.54 1.06 -5.64
C ILE A 93 4.83 -0.29 -5.45
N LEU A 94 3.65 -0.49 -6.04
CA LEU A 94 2.90 -1.75 -6.02
C LEU A 94 3.13 -2.61 -7.27
N HIS A 95 3.87 -2.11 -8.26
CA HIS A 95 4.25 -2.88 -9.45
C HIS A 95 5.44 -3.78 -9.18
N ALA A 96 5.41 -4.98 -9.77
CA ALA A 96 6.44 -5.98 -9.57
C ALA A 96 7.84 -5.45 -9.96
N PRO A 97 8.90 -5.94 -9.31
CA PRO A 97 10.27 -5.52 -9.62
C PRO A 97 10.65 -5.86 -11.06
N GLY A 98 11.48 -5.02 -11.66
CA GLY A 98 12.03 -5.21 -13.01
C GLY A 98 11.68 -4.07 -13.96
N ASP A 99 12.16 -4.17 -15.19
CA ASP A 99 11.92 -3.16 -16.22
C ASP A 99 10.44 -3.10 -16.60
N ASP A 100 9.95 -1.87 -16.76
CA ASP A 100 8.57 -1.66 -17.18
C ASP A 100 8.39 -2.01 -18.66
N PRO A 101 7.51 -2.96 -19.03
CA PRO A 101 7.30 -3.34 -20.42
C PRO A 101 6.85 -2.17 -21.30
N THR A 102 6.19 -1.18 -20.70
CA THR A 102 5.70 0.02 -21.37
C THR A 102 6.69 1.19 -21.36
N GLY A 103 7.73 1.12 -20.52
CA GLY A 103 8.76 2.14 -20.39
C GLY A 103 8.30 3.45 -19.75
N TYR A 104 7.14 3.47 -19.09
CA TYR A 104 6.60 4.66 -18.42
C TYR A 104 7.24 4.85 -17.03
N GLU A 105 7.62 3.76 -16.37
CA GLU A 105 8.16 3.79 -15.01
C GLU A 105 9.65 3.43 -14.97
N CYS A 106 10.42 4.12 -14.13
CA CYS A 106 11.78 3.70 -13.82
C CYS A 106 11.74 2.48 -12.89
N SER A 107 12.62 1.50 -13.11
CA SER A 107 12.72 0.31 -12.23
C SER A 107 13.03 0.66 -10.76
N ALA A 108 13.62 1.83 -10.52
CA ALA A 108 13.86 2.37 -9.17
C ALA A 108 12.58 2.83 -8.44
N GLU A 109 11.51 3.13 -9.18
CA GLU A 109 10.20 3.57 -8.66
C GLU A 109 9.28 2.38 -8.37
N ARG A 110 9.65 1.19 -8.86
CA ARG A 110 8.90 -0.05 -8.66
C ARG A 110 9.17 -0.70 -7.31
N TRP A 111 8.40 -1.74 -7.00
CA TRP A 111 8.60 -2.49 -5.77
C TRP A 111 10.02 -3.02 -5.64
N SER A 112 10.57 -2.89 -4.44
CA SER A 112 11.78 -3.61 -4.04
C SER A 112 11.67 -4.04 -2.58
N PRO A 113 12.39 -5.10 -2.15
CA PRO A 113 12.30 -5.60 -0.77
C PRO A 113 12.66 -4.60 0.34
N VAL A 114 13.25 -3.45 0.00
CA VAL A 114 13.58 -2.35 0.93
C VAL A 114 12.40 -1.41 1.20
N GLN A 115 11.31 -1.53 0.43
CA GLN A 115 10.06 -0.83 0.68
C GLN A 115 9.29 -1.50 1.84
N SER A 116 8.36 -0.76 2.44
CA SER A 116 7.56 -1.18 3.60
C SER A 116 6.08 -0.80 3.42
N VAL A 117 5.21 -1.38 4.25
CA VAL A 117 3.79 -1.02 4.33
C VAL A 117 3.61 0.47 4.60
N GLU A 118 4.41 1.03 5.52
CA GLU A 118 4.43 2.47 5.80
C GLU A 118 4.66 3.30 4.54
N LYS A 119 5.70 2.96 3.75
CA LYS A 119 6.01 3.68 2.51
C LYS A 119 4.93 3.54 1.45
N ILE A 120 4.28 2.38 1.35
CA ILE A 120 3.12 2.19 0.47
C ILE A 120 2.02 3.15 0.87
N LEU A 121 1.64 3.18 2.16
CA LEU A 121 0.53 4.02 2.64
C LEU A 121 0.83 5.51 2.50
N LEU A 122 2.08 5.93 2.75
CA LEU A 122 2.53 7.30 2.48
C LEU A 122 2.45 7.64 0.99
N SER A 123 2.84 6.72 0.10
CA SER A 123 2.74 6.93 -1.35
C SER A 123 1.28 7.07 -1.79
N VAL A 124 0.34 6.35 -1.16
CA VAL A 124 -1.10 6.50 -1.43
C VAL A 124 -1.63 7.85 -0.96
N ILE A 125 -1.20 8.35 0.19
CA ILE A 125 -1.54 9.71 0.65
C ILE A 125 -1.03 10.74 -0.35
N SER A 126 0.23 10.62 -0.79
CA SER A 126 0.79 11.51 -1.82
C SER A 126 0.01 11.43 -3.13
N MET A 127 -0.36 10.23 -3.58
CA MET A 127 -1.19 10.02 -4.78
C MET A 127 -2.56 10.69 -4.66
N LEU A 128 -3.21 10.65 -3.49
CA LEU A 128 -4.49 11.33 -3.27
C LEU A 128 -4.36 12.86 -3.26
N ALA A 129 -3.20 13.39 -2.87
CA ALA A 129 -2.93 14.82 -2.86
C ALA A 129 -2.54 15.37 -4.24
N GLU A 130 -1.73 14.60 -4.97
CA GLU A 130 -1.19 14.95 -6.28
C GLU A 130 -1.45 13.76 -7.23
N PRO A 131 -2.57 13.78 -7.98
CA PRO A 131 -2.85 12.72 -8.94
C PRO A 131 -1.69 12.57 -9.93
N ASN A 132 -1.16 11.35 -10.07
CA ASN A 132 -0.08 11.09 -11.01
C ASN A 132 -0.66 10.84 -12.40
N ASP A 133 -0.30 11.67 -13.37
CA ASP A 133 -0.75 11.56 -14.77
C ASP A 133 -0.08 10.39 -15.53
N GLU A 134 0.90 9.71 -14.91
CA GLU A 134 1.76 8.70 -15.56
C GLU A 134 1.35 7.24 -15.31
N SER A 135 0.25 6.95 -14.60
CA SER A 135 -0.16 5.56 -14.22
C SER A 135 -1.50 5.10 -14.78
#